data_AF-A0A1H1TCB3-F1
#
_entry.id   AF-A0A1H1TCB3-F1
#
_cell.length_a   1.000
_cell.length_b   1.000
_cell.length_c   1.000
_cell.angle_alpha   90.00
_cell.angle_beta   90.00
_cell.angle_gamma   90.00
#
_symmetry.space_group_name_H-M   'P 1'
#
loop_
_entity.id
_entity.type
_entity.pdbx_description
1 polymer ?
#
loop_
_entity_poly.entity_id
_entity_poly.type
_entity_poly.pdbx_seq_one_letter_code
_entity_poly.pdbx_strand_id
1 'polypeptide(L)'
;MEKFSWLLMDSDKLEESFQELRILVPKELGLEGLLTIDRKEDLLKVIDSYRKSVEFYSKDKYFISEKRKLAFLLKKHEKGVFDKELGITKKHYIDKVAAKEWKAKLAKEFHPDKNQGDTSLDYDEITSYINKIYNRMVGKA
;
A
#
# COMPACT_ATOMS: atom_id res chain seq x y z
N MET A 1 -12.97 -8.00 -5.37
CA MET A 1 -12.54 -6.68 -4.88
C MET A 1 -11.41 -6.89 -3.87
N GLU A 2 -10.36 -6.07 -3.88
CA GLU A 2 -9.33 -6.15 -2.85
C GLU A 2 -9.87 -5.76 -1.48
N LYS A 3 -9.32 -6.39 -0.44
CA LYS A 3 -9.68 -6.09 0.95
C LYS A 3 -9.46 -4.60 1.23
N PHE A 4 -10.50 -3.93 1.70
CA PHE A 4 -10.52 -2.50 2.06
C PHE A 4 -10.31 -1.51 0.90
N SER A 5 -10.41 -1.94 -0.35
CA SER A 5 -10.32 -1.02 -1.50
C SER A 5 -11.38 0.08 -1.50
N TRP A 6 -12.54 -0.16 -0.88
CA TRP A 6 -13.59 0.83 -0.66
C TRP A 6 -13.15 2.03 0.18
N LEU A 7 -12.05 1.94 0.94
CA LEU A 7 -11.49 3.09 1.65
C LEU A 7 -10.98 4.19 0.73
N LEU A 8 -10.67 3.87 -0.51
CA LEU A 8 -10.11 4.80 -1.49
C LEU A 8 -11.15 5.37 -2.45
N MET A 9 -12.39 4.89 -2.38
CA MET A 9 -13.48 5.36 -3.24
C MET A 9 -13.96 6.74 -2.79
N ASP A 10 -14.23 7.63 -3.74
CA ASP A 10 -14.98 8.86 -3.49
C ASP A 10 -16.46 8.55 -3.16
N SER A 11 -17.21 9.57 -2.70
CA SER A 11 -18.62 9.42 -2.31
C SER A 11 -19.47 8.84 -3.43
N ASP A 12 -19.23 9.28 -4.66
CA ASP A 12 -20.06 8.95 -5.81
C ASP A 12 -19.89 7.47 -6.15
N LYS A 13 -18.65 6.98 -6.21
CA LYS A 13 -18.36 5.55 -6.40
C LYS A 13 -18.87 4.66 -5.29
N LEU A 14 -18.83 5.14 -4.04
CA LEU A 14 -19.39 4.41 -2.90
C LEU A 14 -20.90 4.25 -3.05
N GLU A 15 -21.59 5.29 -3.51
CA GLU A 15 -23.03 5.25 -3.75
C GLU A 15 -23.42 4.39 -4.94
N GLU A 16 -22.67 4.45 -6.04
CA GLU A 16 -22.86 3.60 -7.22
C GLU A 16 -22.65 2.12 -6.87
N SER A 17 -21.69 1.82 -5.99
CA SER A 17 -21.34 0.45 -5.58
C SER A 17 -22.12 -0.04 -4.35
N PHE A 18 -23.17 0.68 -3.93
CA PHE A 18 -23.85 0.44 -2.65
C PHE A 18 -24.30 -1.02 -2.45
N GLN A 19 -24.89 -1.66 -3.47
CA GLN A 19 -25.44 -3.01 -3.34
C GLN A 19 -24.37 -4.05 -3.03
N GLU A 20 -23.16 -3.88 -3.57
CA GLU A 20 -22.02 -4.75 -3.25
C GLU A 20 -21.44 -4.40 -1.88
N LEU A 21 -21.20 -3.10 -1.64
CA LEU A 21 -20.49 -2.62 -0.46
C LEU A 21 -21.27 -2.80 0.84
N ARG A 22 -22.61 -2.77 0.81
CA ARG A 22 -23.43 -3.01 2.01
C ARG A 22 -23.25 -4.41 2.61
N ILE A 23 -22.78 -5.37 1.81
CA ILE A 23 -22.45 -6.74 2.25
C ILE A 23 -20.94 -6.85 2.51
N LEU A 24 -20.13 -6.32 1.59
CA LEU A 24 -18.67 -6.45 1.65
C LEU A 24 -18.06 -5.73 2.86
N VAL A 25 -18.50 -4.50 3.16
CA VAL A 25 -17.92 -3.69 4.24
C VAL A 25 -18.09 -4.35 5.62
N PRO A 26 -19.28 -4.78 6.05
CA PRO A 26 -19.42 -5.50 7.33
C PRO A 26 -18.57 -6.77 7.37
N LYS A 27 -18.51 -7.53 6.27
CA LYS A 27 -17.70 -8.76 6.19
C LYS A 27 -16.21 -8.49 6.39
N GLU A 28 -15.65 -7.50 5.68
CA GLU A 28 -14.23 -7.19 5.77
C GLU A 28 -13.82 -6.58 7.11
N LEU A 29 -14.75 -5.89 7.76
CA LEU A 29 -14.61 -5.34 9.11
C LEU A 29 -14.85 -6.38 10.22
N GLY A 30 -15.30 -7.59 9.89
CA GLY A 30 -15.67 -8.62 10.88
C GLY A 30 -16.93 -8.26 11.68
N LEU A 31 -17.83 -7.47 11.10
CA LEU A 31 -19.10 -7.01 11.67
C LEU A 31 -20.32 -7.76 11.08
N GLU A 32 -20.07 -8.81 10.30
CA GLU A 32 -21.11 -9.72 9.81
C GLU A 32 -21.97 -10.24 10.99
N GLY A 33 -23.28 -10.08 10.88
CA GLY A 33 -24.24 -10.48 11.93
C GLY A 33 -24.39 -9.49 13.10
N LEU A 34 -23.53 -8.47 13.20
CA LEU A 34 -23.65 -7.40 14.19
C LEU A 34 -24.21 -6.11 13.59
N LEU A 35 -23.94 -5.90 12.30
CA LEU A 35 -24.33 -4.68 11.59
C LEU A 35 -24.98 -5.04 10.26
N THR A 36 -26.17 -4.48 10.03
CA THR A 36 -26.86 -4.52 8.74
C THR A 36 -26.90 -3.12 8.16
N ILE A 37 -26.51 -2.99 6.89
CA ILE A 37 -26.49 -1.72 6.17
C ILE A 37 -27.58 -1.75 5.11
N ASP A 38 -28.66 -1.00 5.35
CA ASP A 38 -29.82 -0.98 4.45
C ASP A 38 -29.97 0.34 3.68
N ARG A 39 -29.24 1.38 4.09
CA ARG A 39 -29.28 2.69 3.46
C ARG A 39 -27.88 3.16 3.07
N LYS A 40 -27.79 3.92 1.98
CA LYS A 40 -26.53 4.48 1.47
C LYS A 40 -25.85 5.36 2.52
N GLU A 41 -26.62 6.15 3.24
CA GLU A 41 -26.10 7.06 4.28
C GLU A 41 -25.44 6.30 5.42
N ASP A 42 -25.95 5.10 5.76
CA ASP A 42 -25.38 4.27 6.80
C ASP A 42 -24.06 3.63 6.34
N LEU A 43 -23.97 3.23 5.06
CA LEU A 43 -22.70 2.77 4.47
C LEU A 43 -21.64 3.87 4.57
N LEU A 44 -21.98 5.10 4.16
CA LEU A 44 -21.06 6.23 4.18
C LEU A 44 -20.58 6.54 5.61
N LYS A 45 -21.47 6.50 6.61
CA LYS A 45 -21.11 6.71 8.02
C LYS A 45 -20.16 5.65 8.55
N VAL A 46 -20.37 4.38 8.21
CA VAL A 46 -19.49 3.28 8.63
C VAL A 46 -18.10 3.47 8.03
N ILE A 47 -18.04 3.75 6.73
CA ILE A 47 -16.78 3.99 6.02
C ILE A 47 -16.05 5.20 6.59
N ASP A 48 -16.74 6.32 6.82
CA ASP A 48 -16.16 7.53 7.40
C ASP A 48 -15.66 7.29 8.83
N SER A 49 -16.42 6.57 9.66
CA SER A 49 -16.01 6.21 11.02
C SER A 49 -14.74 5.34 11.00
N TYR A 50 -14.67 4.38 10.07
CA TYR A 50 -13.48 3.56 9.93
C TYR A 50 -12.29 4.37 9.42
N ARG A 51 -12.47 5.26 8.43
CA ARG A 51 -11.42 6.18 7.96
C ARG A 51 -10.86 7.02 9.09
N LYS A 52 -11.72 7.62 9.92
CA LYS A 52 -11.33 8.39 11.11
C LYS A 52 -10.57 7.55 12.13
N SER A 53 -11.02 6.32 12.36
CA SER A 53 -10.32 5.38 13.24
C SER A 53 -8.92 5.04 12.70
N VAL A 54 -8.80 4.74 11.41
CA VAL A 54 -7.51 4.51 10.75
C VAL A 54 -6.61 5.72 10.87
N GLU A 55 -7.11 6.94 10.61
CA GLU A 55 -6.34 8.17 10.76
C GLU A 55 -5.87 8.38 12.21
N PHE A 56 -6.75 8.14 13.18
CA PHE A 56 -6.46 8.33 14.59
C PHE A 56 -5.43 7.34 15.14
N TYR A 57 -5.55 6.06 14.76
CA TYR A 57 -4.68 5.00 15.27
C TYR A 57 -3.47 4.69 14.38
N SER A 58 -3.41 5.25 13.17
CA SER A 58 -2.22 5.11 12.33
C SER A 58 -1.07 5.91 12.93
N LYS A 59 0.09 5.25 13.03
CA LYS A 59 1.35 5.94 13.35
C LYS A 59 1.77 6.92 12.26
N ASP A 60 1.22 6.76 11.05
CA ASP A 60 1.50 7.58 9.88
C ASP A 60 0.19 8.17 9.33
N LYS A 61 0.01 9.49 9.46
CA LYS A 61 -1.21 10.20 9.01
C LYS A 61 -1.32 10.34 7.50
N TYR A 62 -0.26 10.04 6.76
CA TYR A 62 -0.21 10.24 5.31
C TYR A 62 -0.41 8.94 4.52
N PHE A 63 -0.16 7.80 5.14
CA PHE A 63 -0.23 6.51 4.47
C PHE A 63 -1.10 5.52 5.23
N ILE A 64 -2.07 4.93 4.52
CA ILE A 64 -2.97 3.90 5.08
C ILE A 64 -2.26 2.58 5.41
N SER A 65 -1.05 2.36 4.88
CA SER A 65 -0.23 1.19 5.18
C SER A 65 1.25 1.44 4.93
N GLU A 66 2.10 0.71 5.65
CA GLU A 66 3.56 0.78 5.46
C GLU A 66 3.98 0.35 4.05
N LYS A 67 3.26 -0.59 3.45
CA LYS A 67 3.51 -1.04 2.06
C LYS A 67 3.34 0.10 1.06
N ARG A 68 2.31 0.93 1.21
CA ARG A 68 2.09 2.10 0.34
C ARG A 68 3.10 3.20 0.58
N LYS A 69 3.48 3.42 1.83
CA LYS A 69 4.58 4.32 2.18
C LYS A 69 5.87 3.90 1.49
N LEU A 70 6.25 2.62 1.58
CA LEU A 70 7.42 2.07 0.90
C LEU A 70 7.34 2.24 -0.62
N ALA A 71 6.19 1.97 -1.25
CA ALA A 71 5.98 2.19 -2.67
C ALA A 71 6.20 3.67 -3.07
N PHE A 72 5.67 4.60 -2.28
CA PHE A 72 5.89 6.04 -2.48
C PHE A 72 7.37 6.42 -2.37
N LEU A 73 8.05 5.95 -1.32
CA LEU A 73 9.48 6.23 -1.09
C LEU A 73 10.35 5.69 -2.23
N LEU A 74 10.06 4.49 -2.74
CA LEU A 74 10.76 3.89 -3.88
C LEU A 74 10.55 4.69 -5.17
N LYS A 75 9.31 5.10 -5.44
CA LYS A 75 8.96 5.90 -6.63
C LYS A 75 9.58 7.30 -6.61
N LYS A 76 9.69 7.91 -5.43
CA LYS A 76 10.27 9.24 -5.24
C LYS A 76 11.75 9.22 -4.84
N HIS A 77 12.40 8.06 -4.93
CA HIS A 77 13.79 7.92 -4.55
C HIS A 77 14.74 8.66 -5.51
N GLU A 78 15.57 9.51 -4.93
CA GLU A 78 16.75 10.09 -5.55
C GLU A 78 17.97 9.78 -4.68
N LYS A 79 19.20 9.87 -5.22
CA LYS A 79 20.40 9.51 -4.46
C LYS A 79 20.50 10.38 -3.19
N GLY A 80 20.49 9.76 -2.01
CA GLY A 80 20.50 10.46 -0.72
C GLY A 80 19.13 10.91 -0.21
N VAL A 81 18.08 10.82 -1.03
CA VAL A 81 16.68 11.11 -0.65
C VAL A 81 16.00 9.80 -0.29
N PHE A 82 15.44 9.71 0.91
CA PHE A 82 14.81 8.51 1.46
C PHE A 82 15.73 7.30 1.68
N ASP A 83 17.05 7.46 1.60
CA ASP A 83 18.00 6.37 1.86
C ASP A 83 17.81 5.80 3.27
N LYS A 84 17.63 6.66 4.28
CA LYS A 84 17.43 6.23 5.67
C LYS A 84 16.13 5.44 5.82
N GLU A 85 15.05 5.94 5.24
CA GLU A 85 13.71 5.36 5.27
C GLU A 85 13.66 4.02 4.54
N LEU A 86 14.42 3.88 3.44
CA LEU A 86 14.56 2.64 2.68
C LEU A 86 15.62 1.69 3.27
N GLY A 87 16.31 2.07 4.35
CA GLY A 87 17.38 1.27 4.96
C GLY A 87 18.64 1.15 4.10
N ILE A 88 18.82 2.06 3.14
CA ILE A 88 19.99 2.15 2.28
C ILE A 88 21.11 2.81 3.08
N THR A 89 22.28 2.18 3.06
CA THR A 89 23.47 2.63 3.78
C THR A 89 24.68 2.56 2.86
N LYS A 90 25.78 3.22 3.24
CA LYS A 90 27.07 3.14 2.51
C LYS A 90 27.52 1.70 2.24
N LYS A 91 27.21 0.75 3.13
CA LYS A 91 27.53 -0.67 2.95
C LYS A 91 26.98 -1.20 1.62
N HIS A 92 25.76 -0.83 1.25
CA HIS A 92 25.10 -1.31 0.03
C HIS A 92 25.80 -0.83 -1.25
N TYR A 93 26.55 0.28 -1.20
CA TYR A 93 27.33 0.78 -2.34
C TYR A 93 28.72 0.11 -2.48
N ILE A 94 29.18 -0.57 -1.44
CA ILE A 94 30.51 -1.20 -1.39
C ILE A 94 30.37 -2.72 -1.52
N ASP A 95 29.37 -3.29 -0.87
CA ASP A 95 29.10 -4.72 -0.79
C ASP A 95 27.89 -5.09 -1.65
N LYS A 96 28.17 -5.76 -2.77
CA LYS A 96 27.14 -6.24 -3.72
C LYS A 96 26.22 -7.29 -3.08
N VAL A 97 26.68 -8.04 -2.08
CA VAL A 97 25.85 -9.02 -1.37
C VAL A 97 24.80 -8.28 -0.55
N ALA A 98 25.20 -7.28 0.23
CA ALA A 98 24.27 -6.44 0.97
C ALA A 98 23.24 -5.74 0.04
N ALA A 99 23.67 -5.20 -1.10
CA ALA A 99 22.76 -4.62 -2.09
C ALA A 99 21.75 -5.65 -2.63
N LYS A 100 22.19 -6.88 -2.88
CA LYS A 100 21.34 -7.97 -3.36
C LYS A 100 20.33 -8.40 -2.28
N GLU A 101 20.74 -8.46 -1.02
CA GLU A 101 19.85 -8.75 0.11
C GLU A 101 18.78 -7.67 0.27
N TRP A 102 19.16 -6.39 0.19
CA TRP A 102 18.22 -5.27 0.19
C TRP A 102 17.18 -5.40 -0.94
N LYS A 103 17.65 -5.66 -2.16
CA LYS A 103 16.77 -5.90 -3.32
C LYS A 103 15.84 -7.08 -3.08
N ALA A 104 16.36 -8.20 -2.59
CA ALA A 104 15.59 -9.42 -2.36
C ALA A 104 14.51 -9.21 -1.28
N LYS A 105 14.82 -8.44 -0.23
CA LYS A 105 13.85 -8.07 0.81
C LYS A 105 12.65 -7.33 0.21
N LEU A 106 12.90 -6.32 -0.62
CA LEU A 106 11.83 -5.55 -1.26
C LEU A 106 11.08 -6.35 -2.34
N ALA A 107 11.80 -7.16 -3.12
CA ALA A 107 11.17 -8.04 -4.09
C ALA A 107 10.22 -9.05 -3.42
N LYS A 108 10.54 -9.56 -2.22
CA LYS A 108 9.62 -10.45 -1.49
C LYS A 108 8.26 -9.81 -1.18
N GLU A 109 8.21 -8.48 -1.04
CA GLU A 109 7.01 -7.69 -0.74
C GLU A 109 6.28 -7.24 -2.01
N PHE A 110 7.03 -6.80 -3.03
CA PHE A 110 6.48 -6.13 -4.21
C PHE A 110 6.47 -6.96 -5.50
N HIS A 111 6.92 -8.23 -5.47
CA HIS A 111 6.88 -9.06 -6.68
C HIS A 111 5.44 -9.19 -7.21
N PRO A 112 5.19 -8.96 -8.52
CA PRO A 112 3.86 -9.05 -9.11
C PRO A 112 3.17 -10.39 -8.84
N ASP A 113 3.89 -11.51 -8.98
CA ASP A 113 3.34 -12.86 -8.72
C ASP A 113 2.74 -13.05 -7.33
N LYS A 114 3.26 -12.36 -6.30
CA LYS A 114 2.74 -12.45 -4.94
C LYS A 114 1.55 -11.54 -4.69
N ASN A 115 1.37 -10.55 -5.55
CA ASN A 115 0.35 -9.52 -5.45
C ASN A 115 -0.67 -9.64 -6.59
N GLN A 116 -0.83 -10.85 -7.12
CA GLN A 116 -1.82 -11.13 -8.16
C GLN A 116 -3.23 -10.84 -7.61
N GLY A 117 -3.95 -9.97 -8.31
CA GLY A 117 -5.28 -9.51 -7.92
C GLY A 117 -5.29 -8.24 -7.06
N ASP A 118 -4.12 -7.75 -6.64
CA ASP A 118 -3.99 -6.41 -6.05
C ASP A 118 -3.85 -5.36 -7.15
N THR A 119 -4.87 -4.51 -7.30
CA THR A 119 -4.90 -3.45 -8.31
C THR A 119 -4.63 -2.07 -7.71
N SER A 120 -4.30 -2.00 -6.42
CA SER A 120 -4.13 -0.75 -5.71
C SER A 120 -2.76 -0.09 -5.87
N LEU A 121 -1.80 -0.83 -6.42
CA LEU A 121 -0.45 -0.37 -6.74
C LEU A 121 -0.02 -0.96 -8.08
N ASP A 122 0.82 -0.21 -8.81
CA ASP A 122 1.50 -0.72 -10.00
C ASP A 122 2.78 -1.47 -9.56
N TYR A 123 2.64 -2.78 -9.36
CA TYR A 123 3.73 -3.65 -8.87
C TYR A 123 4.88 -3.79 -9.86
N ASP A 124 4.60 -3.70 -11.15
CA ASP A 124 5.63 -3.72 -12.20
C ASP A 124 6.45 -2.43 -12.15
N GLU A 125 5.78 -1.28 -12.04
CA GLU A 125 6.43 0.02 -11.88
C GLU A 125 7.30 0.05 -10.61
N ILE A 126 6.77 -0.40 -9.47
CA ILE A 126 7.51 -0.45 -8.21
C ILE A 126 8.74 -1.36 -8.32
N THR A 127 8.60 -2.54 -8.94
CA THR A 127 9.72 -3.46 -9.17
C THR A 127 10.79 -2.83 -10.06
N SER A 128 10.38 -2.02 -11.04
CA SER A 128 11.32 -1.24 -11.87
C SER A 128 12.13 -0.23 -11.03
N TYR A 129 11.51 0.47 -10.07
CA TYR A 129 12.21 1.39 -9.19
C TYR A 129 13.19 0.67 -8.27
N ILE A 130 12.80 -0.48 -7.72
CA ILE A 130 13.71 -1.32 -6.91
C ILE A 130 14.94 -1.70 -7.73
N ASN A 131 14.75 -2.12 -8.99
CA ASN A 131 15.84 -2.45 -9.91
C ASN A 131 16.74 -1.24 -10.20
N LYS A 132 16.14 -0.06 -10.44
CA LYS A 132 16.87 1.20 -10.70
C LYS A 132 17.76 1.58 -9.52
N ILE A 133 17.24 1.53 -8.30
CA ILE A 133 17.98 1.85 -7.08
C ILE A 133 19.12 0.85 -6.87
N TYR A 134 18.83 -0.45 -7.02
CA TYR A 134 19.85 -1.50 -6.92
C TYR A 134 20.97 -1.32 -7.95
N ASN A 135 20.62 -1.06 -9.23
CA ASN A 135 21.61 -0.84 -10.28
C ASN A 135 22.52 0.36 -9.96
N ARG A 136 21.96 1.41 -9.36
CA ARG A 136 22.74 2.55 -8.86
C ARG A 136 23.70 2.15 -7.74
N MET A 137 23.26 1.31 -6.79
CA MET A 137 24.12 0.81 -5.71
C MET A 137 25.34 0.07 -6.25
N VAL A 138 25.16 -0.76 -7.28
CA VAL A 138 26.21 -1.63 -7.83
C VAL A 138 26.95 -1.04 -9.04
N GLY A 139 26.73 0.24 -9.36
CA GLY A 139 27.44 0.96 -10.44
C GLY A 139 27.05 0.53 -11.86
N LYS A 140 25.79 0.14 -12.08
CA LYS A 140 25.23 -0.30 -13.37
C LYS A 140 24.14 0.64 -13.92
N ALA A 141 23.97 1.81 -13.32
CA ALA A 141 22.92 2.79 -13.66
C ALA A 141 23.51 4.05 -14.29
#